data_AF-A0A7K1LB82-F1
#
_entry.id   AF-A0A7K1LB82-F1
#
_cell.length_a   1.000
_cell.length_b   1.000
_cell.length_c   1.000
_cell.angle_alpha   90.00
_cell.angle_beta   90.00
_cell.angle_gamma   90.00
#
_symmetry.space_group_name_H-M   'P 1'
#
loop_
_entity.id
_entity.type
_entity.pdbx_description
1 polymer ?
#
loop_
_entity_poly.entity_id
_entity_poly.type
_entity_poly.pdbx_seq_one_letter_code
_entity_poly.pdbx_strand_id
1 'polypeptide(L)'
;MPPTTQQPAAWPEGVIARYLTVGGATVDLMRSRAGITAVCRGCPVAHATRAFERAGSVRQDGGKRATEQAQEWAQTHAERCRAMPRPDSE
;
A
#
# COMPACT_ATOMS: atom_id res chain seq x y z
N MET A 1 -33.28 6.40 4.03
CA MET A 1 -32.29 5.73 3.18
C MET A 1 -31.32 5.00 4.11
N PRO A 2 -31.22 3.66 4.07
CA PRO A 2 -30.22 2.97 4.88
C PRO A 2 -28.81 3.32 4.36
N PRO A 3 -27.81 3.52 5.23
CA PRO A 3 -26.43 3.65 4.78
C PRO A 3 -26.03 2.31 4.15
N THR A 4 -25.68 2.31 2.87
CA THR A 4 -25.08 1.14 2.22
C THR A 4 -23.78 0.86 2.95
N THR A 5 -23.78 -0.14 3.83
CA THR A 5 -22.54 -0.61 4.46
C THR A 5 -21.74 -1.26 3.36
N GLN A 6 -20.77 -0.52 2.81
CA GLN A 6 -19.89 -1.01 1.74
C GLN A 6 -19.08 -2.16 2.35
N GLN A 7 -19.53 -3.38 2.06
CA GLN A 7 -18.87 -4.60 2.49
C GLN A 7 -17.41 -4.51 2.02
N PRO A 8 -16.41 -4.63 2.92
CA PRO A 8 -15.03 -4.54 2.50
C PRO A 8 -14.81 -5.64 1.45
N ALA A 9 -14.53 -5.24 0.21
CA ALA A 9 -14.15 -6.16 -0.84
C ALA A 9 -13.05 -7.08 -0.30
N ALA A 10 -13.11 -8.37 -0.64
CA ALA A 10 -12.08 -9.31 -0.24
C ALA A 10 -10.70 -8.69 -0.52
N TRP A 11 -9.84 -8.67 0.50
CA TRP A 11 -8.53 -8.06 0.39
C TRP A 11 -7.76 -8.73 -0.75
N PRO A 12 -7.10 -7.95 -1.66
CA PRO A 12 -6.33 -8.57 -2.72
C PRO A 12 -5.20 -9.42 -2.14
N GLU A 13 -4.88 -10.50 -2.82
CA GLU A 13 -3.86 -11.43 -2.37
C GLU A 13 -2.51 -10.72 -2.15
N GLY A 14 -1.87 -11.02 -1.02
CA GLY A 14 -0.57 -10.44 -0.65
C GLY A 14 -0.60 -9.01 -0.12
N VAL A 15 -1.77 -8.35 -0.07
CA VAL A 15 -1.92 -7.03 0.54
C VAL A 15 -1.95 -7.15 2.06
N ILE A 16 -1.01 -6.48 2.73
CA ILE A 16 -0.85 -6.49 4.19
C ILE A 16 -1.36 -5.20 4.86
N ALA A 17 -1.56 -4.13 4.09
CA ALA A 17 -2.20 -2.89 4.55
C ALA A 17 -2.74 -2.11 3.34
N ARG A 18 -3.77 -1.30 3.56
CA ARG A 18 -4.38 -0.43 2.54
C ARG A 18 -4.69 0.93 3.15
N TYR A 19 -4.30 1.98 2.44
CA TYR A 19 -4.52 3.37 2.84
C TYR A 19 -5.48 4.03 1.85
N LEU A 20 -6.52 4.69 2.35
CA LEU A 20 -7.48 5.41 1.52
C LEU A 20 -6.93 6.80 1.17
N THR A 21 -6.86 7.10 -0.12
CA THR A 21 -6.43 8.42 -0.61
C THR A 21 -7.56 9.44 -0.49
N VAL A 22 -7.22 10.74 -0.46
CA VAL A 22 -8.24 11.82 -0.53
C VAL A 22 -9.07 11.75 -1.81
N GLY A 23 -8.48 11.26 -2.92
CA GLY A 23 -9.17 11.03 -4.19
C GLY A 23 -10.07 9.78 -4.22
N GLY A 24 -10.23 9.05 -3.12
CA GLY A 24 -11.04 7.83 -3.07
C GLY A 24 -10.38 6.59 -3.70
N ALA A 25 -9.17 6.70 -4.23
CA ALA A 25 -8.33 5.55 -4.59
C ALA A 25 -7.66 4.93 -3.35
N THR A 26 -6.95 3.82 -3.53
CA THR A 26 -6.22 3.14 -2.45
C THR A 26 -4.72 3.06 -2.71
N VAL A 27 -3.93 3.03 -1.64
CA VAL A 27 -2.52 2.62 -1.68
C VAL A 27 -2.39 1.26 -1.02
N ASP A 28 -2.03 0.24 -1.79
CA ASP A 28 -1.90 -1.15 -1.33
C ASP A 28 -0.45 -1.46 -0.97
N LEU A 29 -0.20 -2.01 0.23
CA LEU A 29 1.11 -2.50 0.64
C LEU A 29 1.18 -4.00 0.49
N MET A 30 2.21 -4.49 -0.20
CA MET A 30 2.48 -5.89 -0.43
C MET A 30 3.84 -6.27 0.13
N ARG A 31 3.90 -7.39 0.87
CA ARG A 31 5.16 -7.95 1.36
C ARG A 31 5.65 -9.03 0.41
N SER A 32 6.91 -8.95 0.02
CA SER A 32 7.59 -9.97 -0.79
C SER A 32 8.89 -10.42 -0.11
N ARG A 33 9.55 -11.43 -0.69
CA ARG A 33 10.89 -11.87 -0.24
C ARG A 33 11.97 -10.81 -0.47
N ALA A 34 11.72 -9.80 -1.31
CA ALA A 34 12.67 -8.74 -1.62
C ALA A 34 12.46 -7.48 -0.75
N GLY A 35 11.27 -7.33 -0.15
CA GLY A 35 10.97 -6.23 0.75
C GLY A 35 9.48 -5.93 0.80
N ILE A 36 9.13 -4.65 0.91
CA ILE A 36 7.73 -4.20 0.90
C ILE A 36 7.54 -3.20 -0.22
N THR A 37 6.45 -3.37 -0.96
CA THR A 37 6.07 -2.48 -2.06
C THR A 37 4.73 -1.83 -1.74
N ALA A 38 4.63 -0.53 -1.93
CA ALA A 38 3.41 0.24 -1.83
C ALA A 38 3.03 0.74 -3.23
N VAL A 39 1.80 0.48 -3.66
CA VAL A 39 1.30 0.85 -5.00
C VAL A 39 0.05 1.70 -4.86
N CYS A 40 0.08 2.91 -5.42
CA CYS A 40 -1.12 3.74 -5.51
C CYS A 40 -2.00 3.29 -6.68
N ARG A 41 -3.28 3.06 -6.45
CA ARG A 41 -4.27 2.71 -7.48
C ARG A 41 -4.86 3.95 -8.17
N GLY A 42 -4.64 5.14 -7.62
CA GLY A 42 -5.11 6.40 -8.19
C GLY A 42 -4.12 7.05 -9.17
N CYS A 43 -2.82 6.82 -8.99
CA CYS A 43 -1.76 7.45 -9.78
C CYS A 43 -0.61 6.46 -10.05
N PRO A 44 0.26 6.70 -11.05
CA PRO A 44 1.32 5.76 -11.41
C PRO A 44 2.49 5.69 -10.43
N VAL A 45 2.35 6.25 -9.23
CA VAL A 45 3.42 6.30 -8.23
C VAL A 45 3.39 5.03 -7.36
N ALA A 46 4.56 4.41 -7.21
CA ALA A 46 4.80 3.30 -6.30
C ALA A 46 6.10 3.52 -5.52
N HIS A 47 6.23 2.84 -4.39
CA HIS A 47 7.42 2.88 -3.53
C HIS A 47 7.81 1.47 -3.11
N ALA A 48 9.11 1.17 -3.12
CA ALA A 48 9.61 -0.13 -2.72
C ALA A 48 10.75 0.05 -1.71
N THR A 49 10.60 -0.56 -0.53
CA THR A 49 11.65 -0.67 0.47
C THR A 49 12.33 -2.02 0.33
N ARG A 50 13.66 -2.03 0.15
CA ARG A 50 14.45 -3.26 0.14
C ARG A 50 14.77 -3.65 1.57
N ALA A 51 14.31 -4.82 2.00
CA ALA A 51 14.51 -5.28 3.38
C ALA A 51 15.59 -6.36 3.50
N PHE A 52 16.01 -6.98 2.39
CA PHE A 52 16.70 -8.28 2.43
C PHE A 52 18.02 -8.36 1.62
N GLU A 53 18.52 -7.27 1.03
CA GLU A 53 19.68 -7.32 0.10
C GLU A 53 21.05 -6.91 0.66
N ARG A 54 21.18 -6.48 1.92
CA ARG A 54 22.51 -6.21 2.49
C ARG A 54 22.97 -7.34 3.41
N ALA A 55 23.80 -8.21 2.82
CA ALA A 55 24.75 -9.10 3.50
C ALA A 55 24.15 -10.17 4.44
N GLY A 56 23.72 -11.30 3.85
CA GLY A 56 23.78 -12.64 4.47
C GLY A 56 23.08 -12.88 5.80
N SER A 57 22.33 -11.91 6.33
CA SER A 57 21.65 -12.02 7.61
C SER A 57 20.31 -11.29 7.51
N VAL A 58 19.22 -12.06 7.44
CA VAL A 58 17.87 -11.54 7.69
C VAL A 58 17.84 -11.16 9.17
N ARG A 59 18.31 -9.96 9.51
CA ARG A 59 18.00 -9.38 10.82
C ARG A 59 16.50 -9.11 10.80
N GLN A 60 15.78 -9.69 11.75
CA GLN A 60 14.34 -9.48 11.94
C GLN A 60 13.97 -7.99 11.96
N ASP A 61 14.90 -7.15 12.46
CA ASP A 61 14.82 -5.68 12.45
C ASP A 61 14.76 -5.03 11.06
N GLY A 62 15.41 -5.63 10.05
CA GLY A 62 15.41 -5.13 8.68
C GLY A 62 14.01 -5.19 8.05
N GLY A 63 13.27 -6.26 8.33
CA GLY A 63 11.88 -6.41 7.92
C GLY A 63 10.96 -5.41 8.63
N LYS A 64 11.16 -5.16 9.93
CA LYS A 64 10.37 -4.18 10.68
C LYS A 64 10.59 -2.76 10.15
N ARG A 65 11.84 -2.31 10.01
CA ARG A 65 12.16 -0.98 9.47
C ARG A 65 11.65 -0.77 8.05
N ALA A 66 11.72 -1.79 7.20
CA ALA A 66 11.19 -1.71 5.84
C ALA A 66 9.66 -1.59 5.82
N THR A 67 8.99 -2.22 6.80
CA THR A 67 7.53 -2.11 6.98
C THR A 67 7.15 -0.71 7.41
N GLU A 68 7.82 -0.18 8.44
CA GLU A 68 7.55 1.17 8.96
C GLU A 68 7.75 2.25 7.88
N GLN A 69 8.85 2.18 7.13
CA GLN A 69 9.09 3.12 6.01
C GLN A 69 8.04 3.00 4.90
N ALA A 70 7.61 1.79 4.55
CA ALA A 70 6.57 1.61 3.55
C ALA A 70 5.21 2.12 4.03
N GLN A 71 4.87 1.93 5.31
CA GLN A 71 3.65 2.43 5.93
C GLN A 71 3.64 3.96 6.00
N GLU A 72 4.74 4.57 6.46
CA GLU A 72 4.89 6.02 6.52
C GLU A 72 4.72 6.66 5.13
N TRP A 73 5.39 6.11 4.12
CA TRP A 73 5.27 6.59 2.75
C TRP A 73 3.82 6.48 2.24
N ALA A 74 3.18 5.33 2.46
CA ALA A 74 1.83 5.09 1.96
C ALA A 74 0.79 6.00 2.64
N GLN A 75 0.89 6.20 3.96
CA GLN A 75 0.05 7.15 4.69
C GLN A 75 0.24 8.57 4.14
N THR A 76 1.49 9.03 4.07
CA THR A 76 1.85 10.37 3.58
C THR A 76 1.36 10.62 2.16
N HIS A 77 1.48 9.60 1.29
CA HIS A 77 0.99 9.67 -0.08
C HIS A 77 -0.54 9.72 -0.11
N ALA A 78 -1.21 8.86 0.65
CA ALA A 78 -2.66 8.77 0.67
C ALA A 78 -3.32 10.08 1.14
N GLU A 79 -2.76 10.73 2.15
CA GLU A 79 -3.24 12.01 2.68
C GLU A 79 -3.17 13.17 1.68
N ARG A 80 -2.36 13.05 0.63
CA ARG A 80 -2.14 14.10 -0.38
C ARG A 80 -2.67 13.73 -1.76
N CYS A 81 -2.74 12.45 -2.08
CA CYS A 81 -3.16 11.98 -3.39
C CYS A 81 -4.64 12.26 -3.61
N ARG A 82 -4.92 13.12 -4.59
CA ARG A 82 -6.27 13.44 -5.07
C ARG A 82 -6.60 12.78 -6.40
N ALA A 83 -5.74 11.89 -6.88
CA ALA A 83 -6.01 11.15 -8.10
C ALA A 83 -7.16 10.18 -7.86
N MET A 84 -8.22 10.34 -8.64
CA MET A 84 -9.41 9.50 -8.54
C MET A 84 -9.19 8.22 -9.35
N PRO A 85 -9.64 7.07 -8.86
CA PRO A 85 -9.65 5.87 -9.68
C PRO A 85 -10.53 6.16 -10.90
N ARG A 86 -10.12 5.69 -12.08
CA ARG A 86 -11.04 5.74 -13.23
C ARG A 86 -12.32 5.00 -12.82
N PRO A 87 -13.51 5.56 -13.05
CA PRO A 87 -14.72 4.77 -12.96
C PRO A 87 -14.52 3.60 -13.94
N ASP A 88 -14.62 2.39 -13.42
CA ASP A 88 -14.65 1.19 -14.25
C ASP A 88 -15.72 1.47 -15.31
N SER A 89 -15.30 1.53 -16.58
CA SER A 89 -16.26 1.58 -17.67
C SER A 89 -16.69 0.13 -17.86
N GLU A 90 -17.64 -0.30 -17.02
CA GLU A 90 -18.42 -1.55 -17.05
C GLU A 90 -17.73 -2.87 -17.45
#